data_AF-A0A3P7QX56-F1
#
_entry.id   AF-A0A3P7QX56-F1
#
_cell.length_a   1.000
_cell.length_b   1.000
_cell.length_c   1.000
_cell.angle_alpha   90.00
_cell.angle_beta   90.00
_cell.angle_gamma   90.00
#
_symmetry.space_group_name_H-M   'P 1'
#
loop_
_entity.id
_entity.type
_entity.pdbx_description
1 polymer ?
#
loop_
_entity_poly.entity_id
_entity_poly.type
_entity_poly.pdbx_seq_one_letter_code
_entity_poly.pdbx_strand_id
1 'polypeptide(L)'
;MNSFRTALSTNAPNVDHGIVAYFRSIWYHFKIFKRDKIVLKWSIWWALTSCGVFQVMNYVQTLWATMQTSSDIYNGITECANTFIGAFISFLVQYMNVNWSKRGEHVLLVTSAFIAILLIIMSQIEIVYVTYVLYVIVITIYNLLITVARLIFITLSL
;
A
#
# COMPACT_ATOMS: atom_id res chain seq x y z
N MET A 1 -14.70 57.26 24.16
CA MET A 1 -13.42 56.58 23.83
C MET A 1 -13.15 55.34 24.72
N ASN A 2 -14.18 54.60 25.16
CA ASN A 2 -14.03 53.38 25.99
C ASN A 2 -14.81 52.16 25.44
N SER A 3 -15.58 52.30 24.36
CA SER A 3 -16.41 51.22 23.80
C SER A 3 -15.72 50.39 22.73
N PHE A 4 -14.51 50.77 22.28
CA PHE A 4 -13.79 50.08 21.20
C PHE A 4 -12.73 49.08 21.69
N ARG A 5 -12.47 49.00 23.00
CA ARG A 5 -11.50 48.06 23.58
C ARG A 5 -12.08 46.69 23.97
N THR A 6 -13.40 46.54 23.91
CA THR A 6 -14.09 45.32 24.38
C THR A 6 -14.28 44.25 23.31
N ALA A 7 -13.99 44.54 22.04
CA ALA A 7 -14.19 43.62 20.91
C ALA A 7 -12.95 42.80 20.52
N LEU A 8 -11.84 42.94 21.25
CA LEU A 8 -10.59 42.20 20.98
C LEU A 8 -10.14 41.37 22.19
N SER A 9 -11.10 40.74 22.89
CA SER A 9 -10.79 39.49 23.57
C SER A 9 -10.87 38.38 22.52
N THR A 10 -9.81 38.25 21.73
CA THR A 10 -9.55 37.01 21.02
C THR A 10 -9.30 35.94 22.08
N ASN A 11 -10.37 35.29 22.54
CA ASN A 11 -10.23 33.98 23.15
C ASN A 11 -9.47 33.15 22.13
N ALA A 12 -8.20 32.86 22.42
CA ALA A 12 -7.42 31.95 21.60
C ALA A 12 -8.29 30.70 21.40
N PRO A 13 -8.47 30.20 20.16
CA PRO A 13 -9.23 28.98 19.96
C PRO A 13 -8.64 27.94 20.90
N ASN A 14 -9.48 27.35 21.75
CA ASN A 14 -9.04 26.43 22.80
C ASN A 14 -8.54 25.13 22.12
N VAL A 15 -7.28 25.16 21.66
CA VAL A 15 -6.65 24.15 20.80
C VAL A 15 -6.65 22.79 21.50
N ASP A 16 -6.49 22.77 22.82
CA ASP A 16 -6.44 21.56 23.63
C ASP A 16 -7.78 20.79 23.60
N HIS A 17 -8.90 21.50 23.66
CA HIS A 17 -10.23 20.88 23.52
C HIS A 17 -10.46 20.35 22.10
N GLY A 18 -9.90 21.01 21.09
CA GLY A 18 -9.92 20.55 19.70
C GLY A 18 -9.13 19.26 19.48
N ILE A 19 -7.90 19.19 20.01
CA ILE A 19 -7.02 18.02 19.89
C ILE A 19 -7.64 16.80 20.60
N VAL A 20 -8.13 16.97 21.83
CA VAL A 20 -8.75 15.87 22.59
C VAL A 20 -10.04 15.39 21.93
N ALA A 21 -10.88 16.30 21.41
CA ALA A 21 -12.07 15.94 20.66
C ALA A 21 -11.73 15.21 19.36
N TYR A 22 -10.65 15.62 18.67
CA TYR A 22 -10.15 14.98 17.46
C TYR A 22 -9.67 13.55 17.74
N PHE A 23 -8.83 13.33 18.76
CA PHE A 23 -8.39 11.99 19.15
C PHE A 23 -9.56 11.11 19.61
N ARG A 24 -10.54 11.68 20.32
CA ARG A 24 -11.76 10.96 20.71
C ARG A 24 -12.61 10.56 19.50
N SER A 25 -12.72 11.45 18.51
CA SER A 25 -13.39 11.18 17.24
C SER A 25 -12.68 10.07 16.48
N ILE A 26 -11.36 10.15 16.29
CA ILE A 26 -10.56 9.08 15.69
C ILE A 26 -10.80 7.75 16.40
N TRP A 27 -10.76 7.73 17.73
CA TRP A 27 -10.98 6.52 18.51
C TRP A 27 -12.40 5.93 18.31
N TYR A 28 -13.40 6.79 18.20
CA TYR A 28 -14.78 6.39 17.90
C TYR A 28 -14.91 5.80 16.49
N HIS A 29 -14.33 6.45 15.48
CA HIS A 29 -14.28 5.94 14.10
C HIS A 29 -13.44 4.66 14.00
N PHE A 30 -12.39 4.52 14.82
CA PHE A 30 -11.61 3.29 14.93
C PHE A 30 -12.45 2.10 15.43
N LYS A 31 -13.38 2.36 16.37
CA LYS A 31 -14.35 1.35 16.82
C LYS A 31 -15.38 0.98 15.75
N ILE A 32 -15.70 1.89 14.81
CA ILE A 32 -16.56 1.60 13.65
C ILE A 32 -15.91 0.55 12.71
N PHE A 33 -14.58 0.56 12.54
CA PHE A 33 -13.87 -0.49 11.79
C PHE A 33 -13.99 -1.88 12.44
N LYS A 34 -14.34 -1.96 13.73
CA LYS A 34 -14.62 -3.23 14.41
C LYS A 34 -15.90 -3.90 13.88
N ARG A 35 -16.78 -3.14 13.22
CA ARG A 35 -18.05 -3.62 12.63
C ARG A 35 -17.83 -4.35 11.31
N ASP A 36 -16.85 -3.92 10.51
CA ASP A 36 -16.47 -4.59 9.26
C ASP A 36 -15.04 -5.14 9.33
N LYS A 37 -14.94 -6.39 9.77
CA LYS A 37 -13.68 -7.11 9.91
C LYS A 37 -12.95 -7.29 8.57
N ILE A 38 -13.67 -7.26 7.44
CA ILE A 38 -13.07 -7.43 6.12
C ILE A 38 -12.26 -6.18 5.80
N VAL A 39 -12.86 -5.00 5.92
CA VAL A 39 -12.19 -3.72 5.69
C VAL A 39 -10.94 -3.59 6.59
N LEU A 40 -11.05 -3.92 7.88
CA LEU A 40 -9.90 -3.85 8.79
C LEU A 40 -8.75 -4.78 8.37
N LYS A 41 -9.03 -6.02 7.99
CA LYS A 41 -8.01 -6.99 7.54
C LYS A 41 -7.28 -6.49 6.29
N TRP A 42 -8.03 -6.02 5.31
CA TRP A 42 -7.46 -5.48 4.07
C TRP A 42 -6.66 -4.19 4.31
N SER A 43 -7.10 -3.32 5.22
CA SER A 43 -6.34 -2.10 5.59
C SER A 43 -5.02 -2.41 6.29
N ILE A 44 -5.00 -3.36 7.23
CA ILE A 44 -3.76 -3.77 7.92
C ILE A 44 -2.79 -4.37 6.90
N TRP A 45 -3.28 -5.29 6.06
CA TRP A 45 -2.47 -5.89 5.00
C TRP A 45 -1.92 -4.82 4.05
N TRP A 46 -2.78 -3.92 3.57
CA TRP A 46 -2.42 -2.82 2.67
C TRP A 46 -1.29 -1.96 3.26
N ALA A 47 -1.40 -1.58 4.54
CA ALA A 47 -0.40 -0.73 5.19
C ALA A 47 0.96 -1.44 5.32
N LEU A 48 0.96 -2.69 5.77
CA LEU A 48 2.17 -3.48 5.96
C LEU A 48 2.86 -3.78 4.61
N THR A 49 2.10 -4.25 3.62
CA THR A 49 2.65 -4.59 2.31
C THR A 49 3.11 -3.34 1.57
N SER A 50 2.39 -2.23 1.63
CA SER A 50 2.86 -0.96 1.02
C SER A 50 4.19 -0.54 1.61
N CYS A 51 4.34 -0.58 2.94
CA CYS A 51 5.61 -0.29 3.60
C CYS A 51 6.73 -1.21 3.10
N GLY A 52 6.51 -2.52 3.06
CA GLY A 52 7.49 -3.50 2.57
C GLY A 52 7.89 -3.26 1.11
N VAL A 53 6.91 -3.02 0.23
CA VAL A 53 7.18 -2.75 -1.19
C VAL A 53 7.91 -1.43 -1.38
N PHE A 54 7.61 -0.39 -0.59
CA PHE A 54 8.41 0.84 -0.60
C PHE A 54 9.87 0.59 -0.25
N GLN A 55 10.15 -0.25 0.76
CA GLN A 55 11.52 -0.63 1.08
C GLN A 55 12.18 -1.34 -0.10
N VAL A 56 11.50 -2.33 -0.70
CA VAL A 56 12.01 -3.05 -1.88
C VAL A 56 12.35 -2.08 -3.01
N MET A 57 11.43 -1.19 -3.39
CA MET A 57 11.65 -0.23 -4.49
C MET A 57 12.83 0.72 -4.21
N ASN A 58 13.07 1.11 -2.96
CA ASN A 58 14.20 1.97 -2.61
C ASN A 58 15.55 1.23 -2.68
N TYR A 59 15.59 -0.05 -2.33
CA TYR A 59 16.85 -0.80 -2.28
C TYR A 59 17.16 -1.61 -3.54
N VAL A 60 16.17 -1.87 -4.40
CA VAL A 60 16.35 -2.72 -5.58
C VAL A 60 17.37 -2.16 -6.57
N GLN A 61 17.44 -0.83 -6.73
CA GLN A 61 18.41 -0.19 -7.61
C GLN A 61 19.85 -0.42 -7.11
N THR A 62 20.07 -0.28 -5.80
CA THR A 62 21.37 -0.57 -5.18
C THR A 62 21.72 -2.05 -5.29
N LEU A 63 20.76 -2.94 -5.09
CA LEU A 63 20.95 -4.37 -5.24
C LEU A 63 21.34 -4.76 -6.68
N TRP A 64 20.69 -4.19 -7.69
CA TRP A 64 21.07 -4.43 -9.08
C TRP A 64 22.46 -3.88 -9.40
N ALA A 65 22.80 -2.70 -8.89
CA ALA A 65 24.11 -2.09 -9.12
C ALA A 65 25.27 -2.97 -8.62
N THR A 66 25.08 -3.79 -7.58
CA THR A 66 26.12 -4.74 -7.13
C THR A 66 26.27 -5.97 -8.02
N MET A 67 25.28 -6.28 -8.86
CA MET A 67 25.25 -7.45 -9.74
C MET A 67 25.53 -7.11 -11.22
N GLN A 68 25.36 -5.84 -11.59
CA GLN A 68 25.44 -5.38 -12.96
C GLN A 68 26.87 -5.19 -13.45
N THR A 69 27.09 -5.55 -14.71
CA THR A 69 28.24 -5.11 -15.48
C THR A 69 27.84 -3.94 -16.41
N SER A 70 28.81 -3.26 -17.00
CA SER A 70 28.57 -2.09 -17.87
C SER A 70 27.63 -2.35 -19.05
N SER A 71 27.45 -3.61 -19.45
CA SER A 71 26.60 -4.02 -20.58
C SER A 71 25.17 -4.44 -20.19
N ASP A 72 24.88 -4.69 -18.91
CA ASP A 72 23.65 -5.35 -18.47
C ASP A 72 22.68 -4.41 -17.71
N ILE A 73 22.53 -3.18 -18.19
CA ILE A 73 21.72 -2.15 -17.53
C ILE A 73 20.33 -2.08 -18.16
N TYR A 74 19.36 -2.78 -17.56
CA TYR A 74 17.97 -2.84 -18.04
C TYR A 74 16.94 -2.29 -17.04
N ASN A 75 17.38 -1.58 -15.99
CA ASN A 75 16.52 -1.09 -14.88
C ASN A 75 15.31 -0.31 -15.39
N GLY A 76 15.52 0.60 -16.35
CA GLY A 76 14.44 1.42 -16.92
C GLY A 76 13.38 0.61 -17.64
N ILE A 77 13.79 -0.41 -18.42
CA ILE A 77 12.84 -1.31 -19.10
C ILE A 77 12.05 -2.12 -18.08
N THR A 78 12.71 -2.61 -17.02
CA THR A 78 12.06 -3.34 -15.92
C THR A 78 10.99 -2.48 -15.22
N GLU A 79 11.28 -1.21 -14.91
CA GLU A 79 10.31 -0.30 -14.28
C GLU A 79 9.15 0.08 -15.20
N CYS A 80 9.43 0.28 -16.50
CA CYS A 80 8.39 0.49 -17.50
C CYS A 80 7.45 -0.72 -17.60
N ALA A 81 8.02 -1.94 -17.60
CA ALA A 81 7.25 -3.17 -17.62
C ALA A 81 6.34 -3.28 -16.39
N ASN A 82 6.85 -2.96 -15.19
CA ASN A 82 6.04 -2.92 -13.97
C ASN A 82 4.85 -1.97 -14.07
N THR A 83 5.09 -0.76 -14.58
CA THR A 83 4.03 0.25 -14.75
C THR A 83 2.96 -0.24 -15.72
N PHE A 84 3.38 -0.78 -16.87
CA PHE A 84 2.48 -1.31 -17.88
C PHE A 84 1.66 -2.49 -17.37
N ILE A 85 2.31 -3.47 -16.73
CA ILE A 85 1.64 -4.64 -16.16
C ILE A 85 0.68 -4.20 -15.05
N GLY A 86 1.08 -3.27 -14.18
CA GLY A 86 0.21 -2.73 -13.13
C GLY A 86 -1.06 -2.07 -13.68
N ALA A 87 -0.93 -1.28 -14.75
CA ALA A 87 -2.07 -0.68 -15.45
C ALA A 87 -2.97 -1.75 -16.07
N PHE A 88 -2.39 -2.72 -16.78
CA PHE A 88 -3.11 -3.82 -17.41
C PHE A 88 -3.88 -4.67 -16.39
N ILE A 89 -3.24 -5.06 -15.29
CA ILE A 89 -3.88 -5.80 -14.20
C ILE A 89 -5.02 -4.98 -13.59
N SER A 90 -4.80 -3.68 -13.35
CA SER A 90 -5.85 -2.82 -12.79
C SER A 90 -7.08 -2.76 -13.71
N PHE A 91 -6.86 -2.72 -15.03
CA PHE A 91 -7.93 -2.80 -16.02
C PHE A 91 -8.62 -4.16 -16.03
N LEU A 92 -7.93 -5.27 -15.79
CA LEU A 92 -8.57 -6.60 -15.75
C LEU A 92 -9.40 -6.82 -14.48
N VAL A 93 -8.89 -6.38 -13.32
CA VAL A 93 -9.52 -6.63 -12.02
C VAL A 93 -10.94 -6.07 -11.93
N GLN A 94 -11.22 -4.92 -12.56
CA GLN A 94 -12.57 -4.34 -12.60
C GLN A 94 -13.61 -5.23 -13.30
N TYR A 95 -13.18 -6.15 -14.18
CA TYR A 95 -14.09 -7.10 -14.84
C TYR A 95 -14.17 -8.46 -14.12
N MET A 96 -13.37 -8.67 -13.06
CA MET A 96 -13.37 -9.94 -12.32
C MET A 96 -14.55 -10.01 -11.36
N ASN A 97 -15.46 -10.96 -11.58
CA ASN A 97 -16.58 -11.23 -10.67
C ASN A 97 -16.15 -12.22 -9.57
N VAL A 98 -15.34 -11.76 -8.62
CA VAL A 98 -14.82 -12.57 -7.51
C VAL A 98 -15.46 -12.15 -6.18
N ASN A 99 -15.94 -13.13 -5.40
CA ASN A 99 -16.40 -12.88 -4.04
C ASN A 99 -15.21 -12.75 -3.07
N TRP A 100 -14.68 -11.53 -2.98
CA TRP A 100 -13.53 -11.18 -2.15
C TRP A 100 -13.77 -11.33 -0.64
N SER A 101 -15.03 -11.31 -0.19
CA SER A 101 -15.39 -11.58 1.21
C SER A 101 -15.03 -13.01 1.62
N LYS A 102 -15.32 -13.99 0.74
CA LYS A 102 -15.05 -15.42 1.00
C LYS A 102 -13.63 -15.85 0.65
N ARG A 103 -13.10 -15.35 -0.47
CA ARG A 103 -11.78 -15.79 -0.99
C ARG A 103 -10.61 -14.93 -0.51
N GLY A 104 -10.88 -13.70 -0.06
CA GLY A 104 -9.85 -12.71 0.23
C GLY A 104 -8.82 -13.17 1.26
N GLU A 105 -9.24 -13.83 2.34
CA GLU A 105 -8.30 -14.29 3.38
C GLU A 105 -7.30 -15.32 2.86
N HIS A 106 -7.77 -16.31 2.10
CA HIS A 106 -6.89 -17.31 1.50
C HIS A 106 -5.96 -16.68 0.47
N VAL A 107 -6.47 -15.77 -0.36
CA VAL A 107 -5.67 -15.04 -1.34
C VAL A 107 -4.57 -14.26 -0.61
N LEU A 108 -4.93 -13.43 0.37
CA LEU A 108 -3.98 -12.64 1.14
C LEU A 108 -2.88 -13.49 1.78
N LEU A 109 -3.24 -14.60 2.41
CA LEU A 109 -2.27 -15.48 3.07
C LEU A 109 -1.30 -16.10 2.06
N VAL A 110 -1.83 -16.70 0.99
CA VAL A 110 -1.02 -17.37 -0.03
C VAL A 110 -0.13 -16.38 -0.76
N THR A 111 -0.67 -15.25 -1.20
CA THR A 111 0.11 -14.26 -1.95
C THR A 111 1.13 -13.57 -1.07
N SER A 112 0.85 -13.34 0.22
CA SER A 112 1.84 -12.73 1.14
C SER A 112 2.97 -13.70 1.46
N ALA A 113 2.67 -14.98 1.70
CA ALA A 113 3.69 -16.01 1.88
C ALA A 113 4.54 -16.15 0.61
N PHE A 114 3.90 -16.11 -0.56
CA PHE A 114 4.60 -16.19 -1.84
C PHE A 114 5.49 -14.97 -2.09
N ILE A 115 5.01 -13.74 -1.87
CA ILE A 115 5.83 -12.52 -1.93
C ILE A 115 7.03 -12.63 -0.99
N ALA A 116 6.83 -13.06 0.25
CA ALA A 116 7.91 -13.22 1.22
C ALA A 116 8.99 -14.21 0.74
N ILE A 117 8.58 -15.37 0.21
CA ILE A 117 9.50 -16.36 -0.37
C ILE A 117 10.27 -15.77 -1.54
N LEU A 118 9.59 -15.09 -2.47
CA LEU A 118 10.23 -14.47 -3.62
C LEU A 118 11.26 -13.41 -3.21
N LEU A 119 10.95 -12.60 -2.19
CA LEU A 119 11.89 -11.60 -1.66
C LEU A 119 13.10 -12.23 -0.98
N ILE A 120 12.90 -13.33 -0.24
CA ILE A 120 14.02 -14.09 0.33
C ILE A 120 14.91 -14.61 -0.80
N ILE A 121 14.34 -15.28 -1.81
CA ILE A 121 15.10 -15.76 -2.97
C ILE A 121 15.84 -14.60 -3.65
N MET A 122 15.14 -13.50 -3.92
CA MET A 122 15.71 -12.31 -4.57
C MET A 122 16.91 -11.74 -3.79
N SER A 123 16.92 -11.85 -2.46
CA SER A 123 18.05 -11.40 -1.63
C SER A 123 19.28 -12.30 -1.66
N GLN A 124 19.14 -13.55 -2.11
CA GLN A 124 20.24 -14.54 -2.15
C GLN A 124 20.83 -14.72 -3.56
N ILE A 125 20.16 -14.20 -4.59
CA ILE A 125 20.58 -14.36 -5.99
C ILE A 125 21.46 -13.19 -6.42
N GLU A 126 22.61 -13.49 -7.02
CA GLU A 126 23.58 -12.51 -7.52
C GLU A 126 23.50 -12.32 -9.05
N ILE A 127 22.42 -12.79 -9.67
CA ILE A 127 22.19 -12.70 -11.12
C ILE A 127 21.12 -11.65 -11.41
N VAL A 128 21.53 -10.51 -11.99
CA VAL A 128 20.65 -9.34 -12.20
C VAL A 128 19.37 -9.69 -12.97
N TYR A 129 19.46 -10.52 -14.02
CA TYR A 129 18.31 -10.92 -14.84
C TYR A 129 17.23 -11.65 -14.04
N VAL A 130 17.63 -12.53 -13.12
CA VAL A 130 16.70 -13.27 -12.25
C VAL A 130 16.05 -12.30 -11.27
N THR A 131 16.85 -11.39 -10.69
CA THR A 131 16.37 -10.36 -9.76
C THR A 131 15.37 -9.41 -10.43
N TYR A 132 15.53 -9.07 -11.72
CA TYR A 132 14.53 -8.32 -12.47
C TYR A 132 13.19 -9.06 -12.57
N VAL A 133 13.22 -10.32 -12.98
CA VAL A 133 12.01 -11.13 -13.15
C VAL A 133 11.27 -11.28 -11.81
N LEU A 134 12.01 -11.60 -10.73
CA LEU A 134 11.45 -11.71 -9.39
C LEU A 134 10.82 -10.39 -8.92
N TYR A 135 11.51 -9.28 -9.13
CA TYR A 135 10.98 -7.95 -8.82
C TYR A 135 9.68 -7.66 -9.57
N VAL A 136 9.62 -7.95 -10.87
CA VAL A 136 8.41 -7.74 -11.69
C VAL A 136 7.24 -8.57 -11.17
N ILE A 137 7.48 -9.83 -10.81
CA ILE A 137 6.44 -10.71 -10.26
C ILE A 137 5.92 -10.15 -8.93
N VAL A 138 6.80 -9.75 -8.01
CA VAL A 138 6.42 -9.17 -6.71
C VAL A 138 5.58 -7.92 -6.89
N ILE A 139 6.02 -6.98 -7.73
CA ILE A 139 5.30 -5.74 -8.01
C ILE A 139 3.95 -6.00 -8.69
N THR A 140 3.87 -7.00 -9.56
CA THR A 140 2.62 -7.40 -10.23
C THR A 140 1.60 -7.92 -9.22
N ILE A 141 2.00 -8.82 -8.31
CA ILE A 141 1.11 -9.36 -7.29
C ILE A 141 0.65 -8.24 -6.35
N TYR A 142 1.56 -7.34 -5.96
CA TYR A 142 1.21 -6.16 -5.17
C TYR A 142 0.17 -5.28 -5.87
N ASN A 143 0.38 -4.96 -7.15
CA ASN A 143 -0.52 -4.13 -7.95
C ASN A 143 -1.91 -4.78 -8.16
N LEU A 144 -1.98 -6.11 -8.25
CA LEU A 144 -3.25 -6.83 -8.25
C LEU A 144 -4.00 -6.60 -6.93
N LEU A 145 -3.35 -6.88 -5.81
CA LEU A 145 -3.98 -6.90 -4.49
C LEU A 145 -4.34 -5.50 -3.99
N ILE A 146 -3.57 -4.47 -4.32
CA ILE A 146 -3.88 -3.08 -3.99
C ILE A 146 -5.13 -2.60 -4.72
N THR A 147 -5.31 -3.01 -5.98
CA THR A 147 -6.50 -2.66 -6.76
C THR A 147 -7.73 -3.37 -6.20
N VAL A 148 -7.58 -4.64 -5.81
CA VAL A 148 -8.64 -5.37 -5.09
C VAL A 148 -8.99 -4.70 -3.77
N ALA A 149 -8.00 -4.34 -2.95
CA ALA A 149 -8.23 -3.65 -1.68
C ALA A 149 -9.03 -2.36 -1.88
N ARG A 150 -8.68 -1.56 -2.90
CA ARG A 150 -9.42 -0.35 -3.28
C ARG A 150 -10.87 -0.64 -3.66
N LEU A 151 -11.12 -1.69 -4.45
CA LEU A 151 -12.49 -2.09 -4.81
C LEU A 151 -13.31 -2.52 -3.59
N ILE A 152 -12.71 -3.25 -2.65
CA ILE A 152 -13.35 -3.67 -1.40
C ILE A 152 -13.72 -2.45 -0.57
N PHE A 153 -12.83 -1.47 -0.46
CA PHE A 153 -13.12 -0.22 0.25
C PHE A 153 -14.30 0.50 -0.38
N ILE A 154 -14.35 0.64 -1.71
CA ILE A 154 -15.46 1.30 -2.40
C ILE A 154 -16.79 0.53 -2.20
N THR A 155 -16.78 -0.79 -2.39
CA THR A 155 -18.00 -1.61 -2.37
C THR A 155 -18.59 -1.82 -0.98
N LEU A 156 -17.80 -1.78 0.09
CA LEU A 156 -18.28 -1.95 1.47
C LEU A 156 -18.49 -0.62 2.22
N SER A 157 -18.07 0.52 1.64
CA SER A 157 -18.30 1.86 2.22
C SER A 157 -19.49 2.62 1.62
N LEU A 158 -20.11 2.08 0.57
CA LEU A 158 -21.39 2.53 -0.01
C LEU A 158 -22.55 1.70 0.56
#